data_AF-A0A1H0HZE1-F1
#
_entry.id   AF-A0A1H0HZE1-F1
#
_cell.length_a   1.000
_cell.length_b   1.000
_cell.length_c   1.000
_cell.angle_alpha   90.00
_cell.angle_beta   90.00
_cell.angle_gamma   90.00
#
_symmetry.space_group_name_H-M   'P 1'
#
loop_
_entity.id
_entity.type
_entity.pdbx_description
1 polymer ?
#
loop_
_entity_poly.entity_id
_entity_poly.type
_entity_poly.pdbx_seq_one_letter_code
_entity_poly.pdbx_strand_id
1 'polypeptide(L)'
;MKKILISMVAALALLPVFTSCSNDDDNKPEKTAAQSVEANYVGGTYANCKYFQNYQPTENDTVFVKATQTADVATLSYTSATWGEFTFEAVKVTKQNDGSFTLAGEGKTLMPSMKGEPKEYAATFEGTVNDGKLVATFDVPAVMGGTTVLFNPADFKEVFEAAQNKDK
;
A
#
# COMPACT_ATOMS: atom_id res chain seq x y z
N MET A 1 -73.11 -48.93 -6.39
CA MET A 1 -72.88 -48.05 -5.22
C MET A 1 -71.45 -48.27 -4.71
N LYS A 2 -70.87 -47.26 -4.04
CA LYS A 2 -69.50 -47.15 -3.51
C LYS A 2 -68.45 -46.62 -4.50
N LYS A 3 -68.47 -45.29 -4.66
CA LYS A 3 -67.25 -44.49 -4.82
C LYS A 3 -66.74 -44.20 -3.41
N ILE A 4 -65.54 -44.66 -3.05
CA ILE A 4 -64.86 -44.25 -1.82
C ILE A 4 -63.58 -43.54 -2.28
N LEU A 5 -63.61 -42.22 -2.15
CA LEU A 5 -62.48 -41.31 -2.28
C LEU A 5 -61.82 -41.21 -0.91
N ILE A 6 -60.62 -41.78 -0.76
CA ILE A 6 -59.67 -41.41 0.30
C ILE A 6 -58.28 -41.49 -0.33
N SER A 7 -57.66 -40.35 -0.57
CA SER A 7 -56.21 -40.28 -0.72
C SER A 7 -55.72 -38.96 -0.15
N MET A 8 -55.27 -39.03 1.09
CA MET A 8 -54.39 -38.07 1.74
C MET A 8 -53.23 -38.90 2.26
N VAL A 9 -52.10 -38.87 1.55
CA VAL A 9 -50.80 -39.27 2.10
C VAL A 9 -49.79 -38.25 1.57
N ALA A 10 -49.19 -37.54 2.51
CA ALA A 10 -48.14 -36.57 2.31
C ALA A 10 -46.89 -37.25 1.72
N ALA A 11 -46.41 -36.73 0.59
CA ALA A 11 -45.12 -37.10 0.03
C ALA A 11 -44.03 -36.23 0.67
N LEU A 12 -43.34 -36.82 1.64
CA LEU A 12 -42.01 -36.39 2.08
C LEU A 12 -41.02 -36.74 0.97
N ALA A 13 -40.62 -35.77 0.16
CA ALA A 13 -39.62 -35.94 -0.88
C ALA A 13 -38.25 -35.43 -0.39
N LEU A 14 -37.41 -36.38 0.03
CA LEU A 14 -35.95 -36.28 0.03
C LEU A 14 -35.47 -36.28 -1.43
N LEU A 15 -34.67 -35.30 -1.83
CA LEU A 15 -33.90 -35.31 -3.07
C LEU A 15 -32.53 -34.60 -2.89
N PRO A 16 -31.54 -34.92 -3.75
CA PRO A 16 -30.18 -35.27 -3.34
C PRO A 16 -29.15 -34.15 -3.49
N VAL A 17 -28.04 -34.31 -2.76
CA VAL A 17 -26.77 -33.60 -2.98
C VAL A 17 -26.20 -33.98 -4.34
N PHE A 18 -26.25 -33.05 -5.30
CA PHE A 18 -25.45 -33.15 -6.52
C PHE A 18 -24.05 -32.60 -6.22
N THR A 19 -23.09 -33.50 -5.99
CA THR A 19 -21.67 -33.19 -6.10
C THR A 19 -21.37 -33.04 -7.59
N SER A 20 -21.46 -31.82 -8.10
CA SER A 20 -20.96 -31.50 -9.44
C SER A 20 -19.47 -31.20 -9.31
N CYS A 21 -18.63 -32.20 -9.59
CA CYS A 21 -17.24 -31.95 -9.96
C CYS A 21 -17.23 -31.44 -11.40
N SER A 22 -17.23 -30.11 -11.54
CA SER A 22 -16.86 -29.42 -12.78
C SER A 22 -15.57 -28.66 -12.47
N ASN A 23 -14.53 -28.99 -13.23
CA ASN A 23 -13.13 -28.58 -13.11
C ASN A 23 -12.83 -27.35 -12.24
N ASP A 24 -12.10 -27.62 -11.15
CA ASP A 24 -11.38 -26.70 -10.28
C ASP A 24 -10.47 -25.73 -11.06
N ASP A 25 -10.60 -24.41 -10.84
CA ASP A 25 -9.54 -23.54 -10.25
C ASP A 25 -10.01 -22.11 -9.88
N ASP A 26 -11.30 -21.88 -9.60
CA ASP A 26 -11.83 -20.51 -9.33
C ASP A 26 -12.01 -20.19 -7.83
N ASN A 27 -11.50 -21.03 -6.93
CA ASN A 27 -11.68 -20.88 -5.48
C ASN A 27 -10.39 -20.43 -4.77
N LYS A 28 -9.57 -19.60 -5.42
CA LYS A 28 -8.57 -18.84 -4.67
C LYS A 28 -9.30 -17.68 -4.01
N PRO A 29 -9.21 -17.49 -2.68
CA PRO A 29 -9.76 -16.30 -2.05
C PRO A 29 -9.18 -15.07 -2.76
N GLU A 30 -10.07 -14.17 -3.19
CA GLU A 30 -9.69 -12.89 -3.80
C GLU A 30 -8.72 -12.18 -2.85
N LYS A 31 -7.62 -11.66 -3.39
CA LYS A 31 -6.68 -10.89 -2.58
C LYS A 31 -7.39 -9.64 -2.07
N THR A 32 -7.21 -9.33 -0.79
CA THR A 32 -7.67 -8.04 -0.24
C THR A 32 -6.90 -6.87 -0.87
N ALA A 33 -7.37 -5.63 -0.67
CA ALA A 33 -6.67 -4.45 -1.16
C ALA A 33 -5.25 -4.38 -0.59
N ALA A 34 -5.08 -4.62 0.72
CA ALA A 34 -3.76 -4.66 1.36
C ALA A 34 -2.87 -5.79 0.80
N GLN A 35 -3.41 -7.00 0.58
CA GLN A 35 -2.66 -8.13 -0.01
C GLN A 35 -2.25 -7.88 -1.47
N SER A 36 -2.96 -6.99 -2.17
CA SER A 36 -2.67 -6.64 -3.56
C SER A 36 -1.48 -5.68 -3.69
N VAL A 37 -1.13 -4.97 -2.61
CA VAL A 37 -0.01 -4.01 -2.54
C VAL A 37 1.12 -4.46 -1.61
N GLU A 38 1.07 -5.68 -1.07
CA GLU A 38 2.15 -6.23 -0.25
C GLU A 38 3.37 -6.52 -1.12
N ALA A 39 4.45 -5.77 -0.91
CA ALA A 39 5.69 -5.90 -1.67
C ALA A 39 6.86 -5.16 -1.01
N ASN A 40 8.08 -5.45 -1.50
CA ASN A 40 9.24 -4.58 -1.36
C ASN A 40 9.35 -3.73 -2.62
N TYR A 41 9.13 -2.42 -2.48
CA TYR A 41 9.29 -1.47 -3.56
C TYR A 41 10.71 -0.92 -3.52
N VAL A 42 11.49 -1.19 -4.56
CA VAL A 42 12.81 -0.60 -4.76
C VAL A 42 12.65 0.60 -5.67
N GLY A 43 13.21 1.74 -5.28
CA GLY A 43 13.15 2.97 -6.05
C GLY A 43 14.10 4.00 -5.51
N GLY A 44 14.17 5.14 -6.20
CA GLY A 44 15.00 6.23 -5.75
C GLY A 44 14.24 7.28 -4.96
N THR A 45 14.97 8.05 -4.16
CA THR A 45 14.41 9.17 -3.40
C THR A 45 15.15 10.48 -3.62
N TYR A 46 14.41 11.57 -3.41
CA TYR A 46 14.93 12.92 -3.25
C TYR A 46 14.08 13.64 -2.22
N ALA A 47 14.62 14.69 -1.62
CA ALA A 47 13.90 15.45 -0.62
C ALA A 47 13.84 16.94 -0.93
N ASN A 48 12.77 17.54 -0.45
CA ASN A 48 12.53 18.97 -0.47
C ASN A 48 12.37 19.45 0.97
N CYS A 49 12.87 20.64 1.26
CA CYS A 49 12.51 21.36 2.47
C CYS A 49 12.59 22.87 2.23
N LYS A 50 12.43 23.66 3.29
CA LYS A 50 12.58 25.12 3.22
C LYS A 50 13.95 25.57 2.68
N TYR A 51 15.00 24.78 2.88
CA TYR A 51 16.39 25.17 2.60
C TYR A 51 16.96 24.60 1.30
N PHE A 52 16.36 23.56 0.74
CA PHE A 52 16.82 22.93 -0.51
C PHE A 52 15.64 22.29 -1.25
N GLN A 53 15.83 22.07 -2.55
CA GLN A 53 14.91 21.33 -3.41
C GLN A 53 15.71 20.25 -4.15
N ASN A 54 15.06 19.12 -4.45
CA ASN A 54 15.63 17.97 -5.16
C ASN A 54 16.97 17.51 -4.55
N TYR A 55 17.05 17.49 -3.22
CA TYR A 55 18.30 17.19 -2.50
C TYR A 55 18.50 15.69 -2.28
N GLN A 56 19.78 15.31 -2.37
CA GLN A 56 20.34 13.97 -2.20
C GLN A 56 19.56 12.86 -2.93
N PRO A 57 19.79 12.74 -4.24
CA PRO A 57 19.36 11.56 -4.98
C PRO A 57 19.91 10.27 -4.36
N THR A 58 19.05 9.31 -4.04
CA THR A 58 19.41 7.91 -3.79
C THR A 58 18.71 7.03 -4.83
N GLU A 59 19.36 5.97 -5.31
CA GLU A 59 18.83 5.18 -6.43
C GLU A 59 18.17 3.86 -5.99
N ASN A 60 18.40 3.40 -4.75
CA ASN A 60 18.07 2.03 -4.33
C ASN A 60 17.51 1.96 -2.90
N ASP A 61 16.68 2.92 -2.54
CA ASP A 61 15.92 2.85 -1.29
C ASP A 61 14.81 1.80 -1.42
N THR A 62 14.45 1.19 -0.28
CA THR A 62 13.40 0.17 -0.24
C THR A 62 12.28 0.58 0.72
N VAL A 63 11.05 0.59 0.19
CA VAL A 63 9.82 0.74 0.98
C VAL A 63 9.16 -0.62 1.09
N PHE A 64 8.94 -1.09 2.31
CA PHE A 64 8.25 -2.35 2.57
C PHE A 64 6.80 -2.10 2.98
N VAL A 65 5.86 -2.67 2.23
CA VAL A 65 4.44 -2.67 2.54
C VAL A 65 4.01 -4.08 2.85
N LYS A 66 3.33 -4.28 3.98
CA LYS A 66 2.86 -5.59 4.43
C LYS A 66 1.39 -5.53 4.83
N ALA A 67 0.59 -6.46 4.31
CA ALA A 67 -0.82 -6.54 4.66
C ALA A 67 -1.00 -6.92 6.14
N THR A 68 -2.02 -6.36 6.77
CA THR A 68 -2.46 -6.78 8.10
C THR A 68 -3.57 -7.83 8.00
N GLN A 69 -4.09 -8.27 9.15
CA GLN A 69 -5.29 -9.12 9.19
C GLN A 69 -6.55 -8.36 8.75
N THR A 70 -6.53 -7.01 8.76
CA THR A 70 -7.61 -6.18 8.27
C THR A 70 -7.43 -5.94 6.77
N ALA A 71 -8.45 -6.28 5.98
CA ALA A 71 -8.38 -6.37 4.52
C ALA A 71 -7.79 -5.14 3.81
N ASP A 72 -8.09 -3.94 4.31
CA ASP A 72 -7.73 -2.65 3.69
C ASP A 72 -6.68 -1.87 4.51
N VAL A 73 -5.98 -2.54 5.42
CA VAL A 73 -4.93 -1.92 6.25
C VAL A 73 -3.62 -2.67 6.06
N ALA A 74 -2.56 -1.91 5.85
CA ALA A 74 -1.18 -2.38 5.75
C ALA A 74 -0.30 -1.70 6.82
N THR A 75 0.84 -2.31 7.13
CA THR A 75 1.97 -1.62 7.76
C THR A 75 2.96 -1.19 6.69
N LEU A 76 3.66 -0.08 6.91
CA LEU A 76 4.74 0.37 6.05
C LEU A 76 5.99 0.68 6.85
N SER A 77 7.15 0.26 6.33
CA SER A 77 8.46 0.68 6.84
C SER A 77 9.36 1.15 5.69
N TYR A 78 10.11 2.22 5.93
CA TYR A 78 11.10 2.75 5.00
C TYR A 78 12.37 3.10 5.77
N THR A 79 13.50 2.53 5.38
CA THR A 79 14.81 2.83 5.99
C THR A 79 15.66 3.59 4.99
N SER A 80 16.12 4.76 5.42
CA SER A 80 17.01 5.63 4.66
C SER A 80 18.25 5.95 5.49
N ALA A 81 19.42 5.82 4.88
CA ALA A 81 20.67 6.28 5.52
C ALA A 81 20.67 7.80 5.79
N THR A 82 19.93 8.56 4.98
CA THR A 82 19.85 10.03 5.07
C THR A 82 18.69 10.47 5.95
N TRP A 83 17.52 9.88 5.74
CA TRP A 83 16.26 10.32 6.35
C TRP A 83 15.83 9.49 7.55
N GLY A 84 16.61 8.48 7.93
CA GLY A 84 16.32 7.62 9.08
C GLY A 84 15.28 6.55 8.81
N GLU A 85 14.63 6.11 9.88
CA GLU A 85 13.70 4.97 9.85
C GLU A 85 12.26 5.44 10.02
N PHE A 86 11.44 5.19 9.01
CA PHE A 86 10.02 5.50 9.00
C PHE A 86 9.19 4.25 9.29
N THR A 87 8.18 4.41 10.14
CA THR A 87 7.25 3.33 10.53
C THR A 87 5.82 3.85 10.56
N PHE A 88 4.93 3.14 9.88
CA PHE A 88 3.50 3.38 9.83
C PHE A 88 2.76 2.09 10.16
N GLU A 89 2.04 2.06 11.29
CA GLU A 89 1.35 0.85 11.77
C GLU A 89 -0.02 0.65 11.13
N ALA A 90 -0.61 1.72 10.59
CA ALA A 90 -1.92 1.69 9.96
C ALA A 90 -1.94 2.59 8.70
N VAL A 91 -1.66 1.97 7.56
CA VAL A 91 -1.81 2.57 6.24
C VAL A 91 -3.09 2.05 5.60
N LYS A 92 -4.04 2.94 5.33
CA LYS A 92 -5.27 2.61 4.62
C LYS A 92 -4.96 2.39 3.15
N VAL A 93 -5.40 1.27 2.59
CA VAL A 93 -5.28 0.91 1.17
C VAL A 93 -6.66 0.99 0.53
N THR A 94 -6.80 1.74 -0.56
CA THR A 94 -8.06 1.89 -1.29
C THR A 94 -7.85 1.55 -2.76
N LYS A 95 -8.57 0.54 -3.25
CA LYS A 95 -8.62 0.20 -4.68
C LYS A 95 -9.40 1.28 -5.43
N GLN A 96 -8.83 1.75 -6.54
CA GLN A 96 -9.42 2.76 -7.42
C GLN A 96 -10.12 2.10 -8.60
N ASN A 97 -10.99 2.87 -9.29
CA ASN A 97 -11.77 2.37 -10.42
C ASN A 97 -10.92 2.02 -11.65
N ASP A 98 -9.73 2.61 -11.77
CA ASP A 98 -8.77 2.36 -12.84
C ASP A 98 -7.87 1.13 -12.58
N GLY A 99 -8.06 0.44 -11.47
CA GLY A 99 -7.26 -0.72 -11.06
C GLY A 99 -6.02 -0.37 -10.23
N SER A 100 -5.71 0.92 -10.05
CA SER A 100 -4.64 1.36 -9.15
C SER A 100 -5.07 1.30 -7.67
N PHE A 101 -4.13 1.53 -6.77
CA PHE A 101 -4.38 1.60 -5.32
C PHE A 101 -3.79 2.88 -4.74
N THR A 102 -4.55 3.56 -3.89
CA THR A 102 -4.03 4.67 -3.08
C THR A 102 -3.76 4.19 -1.66
N LEU A 103 -2.66 4.66 -1.09
CA LEU A 103 -2.24 4.36 0.27
C LEU A 103 -2.09 5.67 1.05
N ALA A 104 -2.61 5.72 2.27
CA ALA A 104 -2.44 6.88 3.13
C ALA A 104 -2.35 6.48 4.60
N GLY A 105 -1.49 7.12 5.37
CA GLY A 105 -1.34 6.83 6.80
C GLY A 105 -0.55 7.88 7.56
N GLU A 106 -0.73 7.85 8.88
CA GLU A 106 0.06 8.61 9.84
C GLU A 106 1.03 7.67 10.55
N GLY A 107 2.20 8.19 10.89
CA GLY A 107 3.26 7.40 11.51
C GLY A 107 4.35 8.30 12.05
N LYS A 108 5.55 7.73 12.10
CA LYS A 108 6.69 8.40 12.70
C LYS A 108 7.98 8.06 11.97
N THR A 109 8.96 8.92 12.16
CA THR A 109 10.32 8.74 11.65
C THR A 109 11.33 9.01 12.75
N LEU A 110 12.37 8.16 12.83
CA LEU A 110 13.54 8.38 13.67
C LEU A 110 14.67 8.93 12.80
N MET A 111 14.81 10.26 12.74
CA MET A 111 15.78 10.91 11.85
C MET A 111 17.12 11.16 12.54
N PRO A 112 18.25 11.05 11.80
CA PRO A 112 19.56 11.46 12.29
C PRO A 112 19.57 12.92 12.76
N SER A 113 20.22 13.19 13.88
CA SER A 113 20.41 14.54 14.40
C SER A 113 21.82 15.02 14.10
N MET A 114 21.97 16.27 13.64
CA MET A 114 23.30 16.85 13.33
C MET A 114 24.21 16.98 14.56
N LYS A 115 23.67 16.93 15.79
CA LYS A 115 24.42 17.24 17.02
C LYS A 115 24.13 16.27 18.17
N GLY A 116 23.64 15.06 17.90
CA GLY A 116 23.38 14.08 18.96
C GLY A 116 22.60 12.87 18.48
N GLU A 117 21.93 12.21 19.43
CA GLU A 117 21.11 11.02 19.16
C GLU A 117 19.99 11.30 18.14
N PRO A 118 19.57 10.28 17.37
CA PRO A 118 18.41 10.37 16.49
C PRO A 118 17.16 10.86 17.23
N LYS A 119 16.32 11.60 16.53
CA LYS A 119 15.09 12.18 17.08
C LYS A 119 13.87 11.65 16.36
N GLU A 120 12.83 11.36 17.14
CA GLU A 120 11.54 10.94 16.60
C GLU A 120 10.70 12.15 16.19
N TYR A 121 10.07 12.08 15.03
CA TYR A 121 9.14 13.07 14.51
C TYR A 121 7.88 12.39 13.96
N ALA A 122 6.74 13.07 14.07
CA ALA A 122 5.53 12.65 13.37
C ALA A 122 5.72 12.76 11.85
N ALA A 123 5.18 11.79 11.12
CA ALA A 123 5.23 11.75 9.67
C ALA A 123 3.87 11.35 9.08
N THR A 124 3.58 11.84 7.88
CA THR A 124 2.47 11.36 7.06
C THR A 124 3.00 10.69 5.81
N PHE A 125 2.24 9.73 5.30
CA PHE A 125 2.56 8.99 4.08
C PHE A 125 1.36 9.02 3.14
N GLU A 126 1.63 9.35 1.88
CA GLU A 126 0.69 9.20 0.78
C GLU A 126 1.39 8.50 -0.39
N GLY A 127 0.71 7.55 -1.01
CA GLY A 127 1.28 6.80 -2.13
C GLY A 127 0.25 6.24 -3.07
N THR A 128 0.69 5.93 -4.28
CA THR A 128 -0.09 5.25 -5.31
C THR A 128 0.68 4.04 -5.81
N VAL A 129 0.03 2.87 -5.81
CA VAL A 129 0.53 1.66 -6.47
C VAL A 129 -0.23 1.49 -7.77
N ASN A 130 0.51 1.52 -8.89
CA ASN A 130 -0.01 1.22 -10.22
C ASN A 130 0.97 0.33 -10.96
N ASP A 131 0.49 -0.71 -11.64
CA ASP A 131 1.31 -1.70 -12.35
C ASP A 131 2.50 -2.24 -11.52
N GLY A 132 2.25 -2.50 -10.22
CA GLY A 132 3.27 -3.00 -9.28
C GLY A 132 4.35 -1.99 -8.88
N LYS A 133 4.20 -0.71 -9.25
CA LYS A 133 5.12 0.39 -8.91
C LYS A 133 4.49 1.32 -7.89
N LEU A 134 5.22 1.65 -6.83
CA LEU A 134 4.81 2.61 -5.80
C LEU A 134 5.42 3.99 -6.07
N VAL A 135 4.61 5.02 -6.28
CA VAL A 135 5.06 6.41 -6.19
C VAL A 135 4.53 6.98 -4.89
N ALA A 136 5.39 7.58 -4.07
CA ALA A 136 5.00 7.99 -2.73
C ALA A 136 5.68 9.27 -2.23
N THR A 137 5.08 9.84 -1.21
CA THR A 137 5.53 11.03 -0.48
C THR A 137 5.49 10.75 1.02
N PHE A 138 6.58 11.08 1.71
CA PHE A 138 6.70 11.08 3.16
C PHE A 138 6.89 12.51 3.64
N ASP A 139 5.96 13.03 4.42
CA ASP A 139 6.02 14.40 4.95
C ASP A 139 6.37 14.40 6.43
N VAL A 140 7.29 15.29 6.81
CA VAL A 140 7.79 15.48 8.17
C VAL A 140 7.80 16.97 8.49
N PRO A 141 6.64 17.57 8.85
CA PRO A 141 6.47 19.01 8.92
C PRO A 141 7.39 19.71 9.93
N ALA A 142 7.74 19.02 11.02
CA ALA A 142 8.55 19.58 12.11
C ALA A 142 10.05 19.70 11.77
N VAL A 143 10.51 19.08 10.69
CA VAL A 143 11.93 19.03 10.31
C VAL A 143 12.22 20.06 9.24
N MET A 144 13.28 20.86 9.43
CA MET A 144 13.81 21.80 8.43
C MET A 144 12.79 22.76 7.78
N GLY A 145 11.75 23.15 8.53
CA GLY A 145 10.69 24.03 8.02
C GLY A 145 9.69 23.33 7.10
N GLY A 146 9.58 22.00 7.22
CA GLY A 146 8.75 21.12 6.40
C GLY A 146 9.62 20.32 5.45
N THR A 147 9.94 19.07 5.81
CA THR A 147 10.67 18.14 4.94
C THR A 147 9.70 17.19 4.26
N THR A 148 9.89 16.99 2.96
CA THR A 148 9.16 16.03 2.15
C THR A 148 10.17 15.12 1.45
N VAL A 149 10.02 13.81 1.60
CA VAL A 149 10.81 12.80 0.88
C VAL A 149 9.92 12.15 -0.17
N LEU A 150 10.33 12.21 -1.43
CA LEU A 150 9.61 11.64 -2.55
C LEU A 150 10.28 10.34 -2.98
N PHE A 151 9.48 9.29 -3.17
CA PHE A 151 9.94 7.98 -3.58
C PHE A 151 9.35 7.64 -4.96
N ASN A 152 10.21 7.20 -5.89
CA ASN A 152 9.79 6.80 -7.21
C ASN A 152 10.65 5.65 -7.79
N PRO A 153 10.04 4.54 -8.23
CA PRO A 153 10.71 3.40 -8.85
C PRO A 153 10.92 3.54 -10.36
N ALA A 154 10.30 4.55 -11.01
CA ALA A 154 10.63 4.89 -12.39
C ALA A 154 12.08 5.36 -12.48
N ASP A 155 12.68 5.27 -13.68
CA ASP A 155 14.08 5.54 -13.97
C ASP A 155 14.52 6.82 -13.25
N PHE A 156 15.11 6.64 -12.07
CA PHE A 156 15.25 7.67 -11.05
C PHE A 156 15.98 8.90 -11.64
N LYS A 157 16.93 8.59 -12.52
CA LYS A 157 17.71 9.53 -13.29
C LYS A 157 16.84 10.43 -14.18
N GLU A 158 15.85 9.88 -14.89
CA GLU A 158 14.95 10.67 -15.75
C GLU A 158 14.10 11.64 -14.92
N VAL A 159 13.55 11.17 -13.81
CA VAL A 159 12.70 11.98 -12.91
C VAL A 159 13.53 13.08 -12.24
N PHE A 160 14.72 12.74 -11.79
CA PHE A 160 15.64 13.69 -11.15
C PHE A 160 16.16 14.74 -12.14
N GLU A 161 16.59 14.32 -13.34
CA GLU A 161 17.02 15.24 -14.40
C GLU A 161 15.88 16.16 -14.84
N ALA A 162 14.65 15.64 -14.99
CA ALA A 162 13.48 16.46 -15.28
C ALA A 162 13.16 17.46 -14.17
N ALA A 163 13.33 17.08 -12.89
CA ALA A 163 13.11 17.97 -11.75
C ALA A 163 14.14 19.11 -11.69
N GLN A 164 15.41 18.85 -12.04
CA GLN A 164 16.45 19.87 -12.06
C GLN A 164 16.32 20.86 -13.24
N ASN A 165 15.73 20.43 -14.36
CA ASN A 165 15.63 21.26 -15.55
C ASN A 165 14.42 22.21 -15.57
N LYS A 166 13.51 22.14 -14.59
CA LYS A 166 12.35 23.04 -14.48
C LYS A 166 12.69 24.46 -14.00
N ASP A 167 13.91 24.68 -13.50
CA ASP A 167 14.39 25.96 -12.98
C ASP A 167 15.38 26.68 -13.91
N LYS A 168 15.48 26.26 -15.18
CA LYS A 168 16.24 26.94 -16.25
C LYS A 168 15.31 27.53 -17.30
#